data_AF-R2R7S4-F1
#
_entry.id   AF-R2R7S4-F1
#
_cell.length_a   1.000
_cell.length_b   1.000
_cell.length_c   1.000
_cell.angle_alpha   90.00
_cell.angle_beta   90.00
_cell.angle_gamma   90.00
#
_symmetry.space_group_name_H-M   'P 1'
#
loop_
_entity.id
_entity.type
_entity.pdbx_description
1 polymer ?
#
loop_
_entity_poly.entity_id
_entity_poly.type
_entity_poly.pdbx_seq_one_letter_code
_entity_poly.pdbx_strand_id
1 'polypeptide(L)'
;MDKHFFIEKKNDSLDFPFYNGKPKTINTAQWAIILGILFIGFLISSFWDPNTSSSLAFLVIIVFSFMKLFFGIGSLALFAGKDAFLLFRKFKPKDLLFLAGILIVDFLYAGAAVVIVNLFDPAKANPAEVSSTQAHGLELFLINTLSNIPNLLGEEFLALLPFLAFLYFFYQRAHWSRNKSIAMALLLSSIIFGLLHLPTYQWNWLQVIFVIGLGRSIETAAYIRTKSIWASFLVHFMFDTLAFLVGFLA
;
A
#
# COMPACT_ATOMS: atom_id res chain seq x y z
N MET A 1 7.73 -20.02 -22.78
CA MET A 1 8.59 -18.83 -22.64
C MET A 1 7.80 -17.78 -21.89
N ASP A 2 7.98 -17.70 -20.57
CA ASP A 2 7.35 -16.67 -19.76
C ASP A 2 7.92 -15.31 -20.14
N LYS A 3 7.21 -14.59 -20.99
CA LYS A 3 7.51 -13.20 -21.28
C LYS A 3 7.30 -12.46 -19.96
N HIS A 4 8.38 -11.89 -19.42
CA HIS A 4 8.32 -10.99 -18.26
C HIS A 4 7.24 -9.93 -18.46
N PHE A 5 6.58 -9.52 -17.38
CA PHE A 5 5.66 -8.39 -17.42
C PHE A 5 6.47 -7.13 -17.73
N PHE A 6 5.90 -6.16 -18.47
CA PHE A 6 6.70 -5.10 -19.12
C PHE A 6 7.52 -4.24 -18.14
N ILE A 7 7.07 -4.14 -16.87
CA ILE A 7 7.75 -3.43 -15.79
C ILE A 7 8.86 -4.27 -15.15
N GLU A 8 8.80 -5.60 -15.23
CA GLU A 8 9.79 -6.48 -14.62
C GLU A 8 11.18 -6.35 -15.28
N LYS A 9 12.23 -6.62 -14.49
CA LYS A 9 13.60 -6.68 -15.00
C LYS A 9 13.75 -7.95 -15.82
N LYS A 10 14.15 -7.81 -17.10
CA LYS A 10 14.39 -8.94 -18.00
C LYS A 10 15.45 -9.93 -17.47
N ASN A 11 16.41 -9.45 -16.68
CA ASN A 11 17.49 -10.27 -16.10
C ASN A 11 17.43 -10.28 -14.56
N ASP A 12 16.23 -10.33 -13.97
CA ASP A 12 16.12 -10.49 -12.52
C ASP A 12 16.29 -11.94 -12.10
N SER A 13 17.11 -12.19 -11.09
CA SER A 13 17.17 -13.50 -10.43
C SER A 13 16.10 -13.64 -9.34
N LEU A 14 15.44 -12.55 -8.95
CA LEU A 14 14.40 -12.53 -7.94
C LEU A 14 13.01 -12.65 -8.56
N ASP A 15 12.16 -13.43 -7.91
CA ASP A 15 10.75 -13.57 -8.24
C ASP A 15 9.86 -13.19 -7.05
N PHE A 16 8.57 -12.98 -7.30
CA PHE A 16 7.57 -12.80 -6.26
C PHE A 16 7.53 -14.05 -5.37
N PRO A 17 7.47 -13.91 -4.04
CA PRO A 17 7.35 -15.07 -3.17
C PRO A 17 5.91 -15.61 -3.17
N PHE A 18 5.78 -16.89 -2.84
CA PHE A 18 4.55 -17.65 -2.56
C PHE A 18 3.59 -17.89 -3.73
N TYR A 19 3.59 -17.05 -4.76
CA TYR A 19 2.60 -17.15 -5.85
C TYR A 19 2.72 -18.45 -6.68
N ASN A 20 3.93 -19.01 -6.84
CA ASN A 20 4.19 -20.24 -7.61
C ASN A 20 4.59 -21.43 -6.72
N GLY A 21 4.27 -21.36 -5.43
CA GLY A 21 4.63 -22.39 -4.46
C GLY A 21 6.07 -22.33 -3.91
N LYS A 22 6.87 -21.31 -4.29
CA LYS A 22 8.21 -21.07 -3.75
C LYS A 22 8.25 -19.83 -2.84
N PRO A 23 9.04 -19.81 -1.75
CA PRO A 23 9.83 -20.92 -1.22
C PRO A 23 8.97 -22.02 -0.58
N LYS A 24 7.72 -21.68 -0.24
CA LYS A 24 6.73 -22.58 0.36
C LYS A 24 5.38 -22.34 -0.29
N THR A 25 4.55 -23.38 -0.32
CA THR A 25 3.18 -23.29 -0.80
C THR A 25 2.27 -22.70 0.28
N ILE A 26 1.58 -21.63 -0.07
CA ILE A 26 0.44 -21.08 0.68
C ILE A 26 -0.80 -21.36 -0.18
N ASN A 27 -1.71 -22.19 0.31
CA ASN A 27 -2.90 -22.58 -0.44
C ASN A 27 -4.02 -21.52 -0.35
N THR A 28 -5.08 -21.68 -1.13
CA THR A 28 -6.21 -20.72 -1.18
C THR A 28 -6.84 -20.45 0.19
N ALA A 29 -7.03 -21.47 1.03
CA ALA A 29 -7.62 -21.28 2.36
C ALA A 29 -6.69 -20.50 3.29
N GLN A 30 -5.38 -20.77 3.21
CA GLN A 30 -4.37 -20.02 3.97
C GLN A 30 -4.30 -18.56 3.53
N TRP A 31 -4.36 -18.28 2.22
CA TRP A 31 -4.49 -16.91 1.71
C TRP A 31 -5.74 -16.21 2.24
N ALA A 32 -6.89 -16.88 2.25
CA ALA A 32 -8.11 -16.30 2.82
C ALA A 32 -7.96 -15.96 4.31
N ILE A 33 -7.30 -16.82 5.10
CA ILE A 33 -7.00 -16.56 6.52
C ILE A 33 -6.03 -15.38 6.65
N ILE A 34 -4.98 -15.31 5.84
CA ILE A 34 -4.01 -14.20 5.84
C ILE A 34 -4.74 -12.88 5.61
N LEU A 35 -5.56 -12.81 4.56
CA LEU A 35 -6.31 -11.61 4.20
C LEU A 35 -7.35 -11.25 5.27
N GLY A 36 -8.02 -12.24 5.87
CA GLY A 36 -8.96 -12.02 6.97
C GLY A 36 -8.30 -11.41 8.20
N ILE A 37 -7.14 -11.94 8.63
CA ILE A 37 -6.38 -11.39 9.77
C ILE A 37 -5.87 -9.98 9.43
N LEU A 38 -5.31 -9.78 8.25
CA LEU A 38 -4.88 -8.46 7.80
C LEU A 38 -6.03 -7.44 7.83
N PHE A 39 -7.22 -7.83 7.37
CA PHE A 39 -8.40 -6.98 7.38
C PHE A 39 -8.88 -6.67 8.80
N ILE A 40 -8.81 -7.62 9.73
CA ILE A 40 -9.07 -7.36 11.17
C ILE A 40 -8.09 -6.30 11.70
N GLY A 41 -6.80 -6.41 11.37
CA GLY A 41 -5.80 -5.41 11.76
C GLY A 41 -6.12 -4.02 11.23
N PHE A 42 -6.59 -3.92 9.99
CA PHE A 42 -7.10 -2.69 9.38
C PHE A 42 -8.34 -2.15 10.11
N LEU A 43 -9.32 -3.00 10.45
CA LEU A 43 -10.52 -2.55 11.15
C LEU A 43 -10.19 -2.01 12.55
N ILE A 44 -9.31 -2.69 13.28
CA ILE A 44 -8.84 -2.25 14.59
C ILE A 44 -8.12 -0.90 14.45
N SER A 45 -7.22 -0.74 13.46
CA SER A 45 -6.52 0.54 13.28
C SER A 45 -7.43 1.70 12.87
N SER A 46 -8.54 1.41 12.20
CA SER A 46 -9.37 2.43 11.54
C SER A 46 -10.60 2.85 12.32
N PHE A 47 -11.16 1.96 13.15
CA PHE A 47 -12.46 2.19 13.80
C PHE A 47 -12.43 2.08 15.32
N TRP A 48 -11.36 1.54 15.89
CA TRP A 48 -11.26 1.46 17.33
C TRP A 48 -10.66 2.76 17.86
N ASP A 49 -11.48 3.55 18.54
CA ASP A 49 -11.04 4.69 19.33
C ASP A 49 -10.90 4.25 20.80
N PRO A 50 -9.67 3.98 21.26
CA PRO A 50 -9.45 3.64 22.66
C PRO A 50 -9.59 4.92 23.50
N ASN A 51 -10.75 5.07 24.15
CA ASN A 51 -11.02 6.16 25.10
C ASN A 51 -9.97 6.16 26.23
N THR A 52 -8.90 6.95 26.05
CA THR A 52 -7.68 6.91 26.86
C THR A 52 -7.38 8.29 27.43
N SER A 53 -6.83 8.30 28.65
CA SER A 53 -6.39 9.54 29.29
C SER A 53 -5.23 10.18 28.51
N SER A 54 -5.06 11.49 28.67
CA SER A 54 -4.00 12.27 28.00
C SER A 54 -2.58 11.74 28.22
N SER A 55 -2.31 11.09 29.35
CA SER A 55 -1.00 10.49 29.64
C SER A 55 -0.72 9.18 28.89
N LEU A 56 -1.76 8.45 28.44
CA LEU A 56 -1.62 7.20 27.70
C LEU A 56 -1.86 7.36 26.19
N ALA A 57 -2.46 8.49 25.77
CA ALA A 57 -2.82 8.77 24.39
C ALA A 57 -1.64 8.60 23.41
N PHE A 58 -0.44 9.04 23.77
CA PHE A 58 0.73 8.90 22.91
C PHE A 58 1.16 7.44 22.69
N LEU A 59 1.20 6.65 23.78
CA LEU A 59 1.51 5.22 23.69
C LEU A 59 0.48 4.50 22.82
N VAL A 60 -0.78 4.86 22.99
CA VAL A 60 -1.91 4.33 22.24
C VAL A 60 -1.78 4.65 20.75
N ILE A 61 -1.51 5.90 20.37
CA ILE A 61 -1.27 6.29 18.97
C ILE A 61 -0.15 5.45 18.36
N ILE A 62 0.96 5.28 19.08
CA ILE A 62 2.07 4.43 18.61
C ILE A 62 1.61 2.98 18.44
N VAL A 63 0.92 2.40 19.42
CA VAL A 63 0.47 1.00 19.31
C VAL A 63 -0.44 0.81 18.10
N PHE A 64 -1.37 1.73 17.89
CA PHE A 64 -2.33 1.67 16.79
C PHE A 64 -1.69 1.89 15.42
N SER A 65 -0.68 2.74 15.30
CA SER A 65 0.05 2.96 14.04
C SER A 65 0.82 1.71 13.57
N PHE A 66 1.13 0.78 14.47
CA PHE A 66 1.75 -0.50 14.11
C PHE A 66 0.77 -1.64 13.84
N MET A 67 -0.55 -1.47 14.06
CA MET A 67 -1.52 -2.58 13.95
C MET A 67 -1.53 -3.21 12.57
N LYS A 68 -1.65 -2.42 11.49
CA LYS A 68 -1.63 -2.94 10.12
C LYS A 68 -0.33 -3.69 9.81
N LEU A 69 0.80 -3.16 10.29
CA LEU A 69 2.11 -3.79 10.11
C LEU A 69 2.20 -5.14 10.84
N PHE A 70 1.84 -5.19 12.12
CA PHE A 70 1.90 -6.42 12.91
C PHE A 70 0.95 -7.50 12.38
N PHE A 71 -0.28 -7.14 12.04
CA PHE A 71 -1.24 -8.08 11.47
C PHE A 71 -0.82 -8.50 10.05
N GLY A 72 -0.26 -7.60 9.25
CA GLY A 72 0.24 -7.91 7.91
C GLY A 72 1.40 -8.90 7.93
N ILE A 73 2.48 -8.60 8.66
CA ILE A 73 3.61 -9.51 8.73
C ILE A 73 3.28 -10.79 9.51
N GLY A 74 2.52 -10.65 10.60
CA GLY A 74 2.14 -11.75 11.49
C GLY A 74 1.26 -12.77 10.77
N SER A 75 0.23 -12.30 10.05
CA SER A 75 -0.67 -13.18 9.28
C SER A 75 0.09 -13.99 8.23
N LEU A 76 1.00 -13.35 7.48
CA LEU A 76 1.84 -14.05 6.52
C LEU A 76 2.79 -15.04 7.21
N ALA A 77 3.40 -14.64 8.33
CA ALA A 77 4.33 -15.46 9.10
C ALA A 77 3.69 -16.72 9.69
N LEU A 78 2.37 -16.73 9.96
CA LEU A 78 1.66 -17.95 10.40
C LEU A 78 1.87 -19.13 9.43
N PHE A 79 1.95 -18.87 8.13
CA PHE A 79 2.09 -19.91 7.11
C PHE A 79 3.46 -19.94 6.45
N ALA A 80 4.10 -18.77 6.29
CA ALA A 80 5.43 -18.61 5.69
C ALA A 80 6.59 -18.72 6.70
N GLY A 81 6.34 -18.60 8.00
CA GLY A 81 7.40 -18.50 9.01
C GLY A 81 8.37 -17.35 8.71
N LYS A 82 9.68 -17.62 8.82
CA LYS A 82 10.73 -16.66 8.51
C LYS A 82 10.73 -16.17 7.06
N ASP A 83 10.12 -16.91 6.13
CA ASP A 83 10.07 -16.51 4.72
C ASP A 83 9.14 -15.31 4.50
N ALA A 84 8.29 -14.94 5.46
CA ALA A 84 7.54 -13.68 5.41
C ALA A 84 8.47 -12.47 5.21
N PHE A 85 9.69 -12.53 5.74
CA PHE A 85 10.69 -11.48 5.61
C PHE A 85 11.30 -11.37 4.20
N LEU A 86 10.97 -12.27 3.27
CA LEU A 86 11.39 -12.15 1.86
C LEU A 86 10.79 -10.91 1.18
N LEU A 87 9.69 -10.35 1.68
CA LEU A 87 9.16 -9.08 1.19
C LEU A 87 10.11 -7.91 1.48
N PHE A 88 10.90 -8.01 2.55
CA PHE A 88 11.84 -6.97 3.02
C PHE A 88 13.23 -7.07 2.39
N ARG A 89 13.39 -7.82 1.30
CA ARG A 89 14.63 -7.81 0.50
C ARG A 89 14.98 -6.38 0.10
N LYS A 90 16.25 -6.02 0.13
CA LYS A 90 16.70 -4.68 -0.31
C LYS A 90 16.59 -4.56 -1.84
N PHE A 91 16.08 -3.43 -2.34
CA PHE A 91 16.20 -3.09 -3.76
C PHE A 91 17.61 -2.54 -4.06
N LYS A 92 17.99 -2.47 -5.34
CA LYS A 92 19.34 -2.07 -5.74
C LYS A 92 19.37 -0.53 -5.92
N PRO A 93 20.45 0.17 -5.56
CA PRO A 93 20.53 1.63 -5.75
C PRO A 93 20.31 2.09 -7.19
N LYS A 94 20.66 1.27 -8.19
CA LYS A 94 20.36 1.54 -9.62
C LYS A 94 18.86 1.63 -9.94
N ASP A 95 18.00 1.16 -9.04
CA ASP A 95 16.54 1.26 -9.19
C ASP A 95 16.02 2.65 -8.79
N LEU A 96 16.81 3.48 -8.10
CA LEU A 96 16.38 4.79 -7.60
C LEU A 96 15.88 5.73 -8.69
N LEU A 97 16.53 5.75 -9.87
CA LEU A 97 16.06 6.57 -11.00
C LEU A 97 14.68 6.13 -11.48
N PHE A 98 14.42 4.82 -11.50
CA PHE A 98 13.10 4.30 -11.85
C PHE A 98 12.07 4.66 -10.77
N LEU A 99 12.41 4.54 -9.49
CA LEU A 99 11.51 4.91 -8.38
C LEU A 99 11.17 6.40 -8.39
N ALA A 100 12.14 7.27 -8.66
CA ALA A 100 11.91 8.70 -8.86
C ALA A 100 10.99 8.97 -10.06
N GLY A 101 11.17 8.24 -11.16
CA GLY A 101 10.27 8.32 -12.32
C GLY A 101 8.83 7.89 -11.99
N ILE A 102 8.66 6.81 -11.20
CA ILE A 102 7.35 6.37 -10.72
C ILE A 102 6.71 7.46 -9.85
N LEU A 103 7.46 8.05 -8.91
CA LEU A 103 6.96 9.12 -8.05
C LEU A 103 6.45 10.33 -8.86
N ILE A 104 7.18 10.75 -9.90
CA ILE A 104 6.76 11.83 -10.79
C ILE A 104 5.48 11.46 -11.54
N VAL A 105 5.42 10.25 -12.12
CA VAL A 105 4.23 9.77 -12.83
C VAL A 105 3.02 9.72 -11.90
N ASP A 106 3.22 9.32 -10.66
CA ASP A 106 2.16 9.24 -9.66
C ASP A 106 1.60 10.63 -9.30
N PHE A 107 2.46 11.62 -9.09
CA PHE A 107 2.04 13.02 -8.90
C PHE A 107 1.24 13.58 -10.07
N LEU A 108 1.73 13.36 -11.29
CA LEU A 108 1.03 13.81 -12.51
C LEU A 108 -0.32 13.11 -12.65
N TYR A 109 -0.36 11.81 -12.37
CA TYR A 109 -1.58 11.02 -12.40
C TYR A 109 -2.58 11.49 -11.36
N ALA A 110 -2.17 11.66 -10.10
CA ALA A 110 -3.03 12.10 -9.01
C ALA A 110 -3.65 13.47 -9.29
N GLY A 111 -2.86 14.44 -9.78
CA GLY A 111 -3.38 15.75 -10.17
C GLY A 111 -4.42 15.66 -11.29
N ALA A 112 -4.13 14.89 -12.36
CA ALA A 112 -5.07 14.68 -13.45
C ALA A 112 -6.34 13.94 -12.99
N ALA A 113 -6.20 12.92 -12.16
CA ALA A 113 -7.31 12.13 -11.62
C ALA A 113 -8.22 12.99 -10.74
N VAL A 114 -7.68 13.85 -9.88
CA VAL A 114 -8.45 14.79 -9.06
C VAL A 114 -9.23 15.77 -9.94
N VAL A 115 -8.61 16.31 -11.00
CA VAL A 115 -9.32 17.19 -11.97
C VAL A 115 -10.50 16.45 -12.58
N ILE A 116 -10.32 15.22 -13.06
CA ILE A 116 -11.38 14.41 -13.66
C ILE A 116 -12.49 14.12 -12.65
N VAL A 117 -12.14 13.70 -11.43
CA VAL A 117 -13.12 13.40 -10.37
C VAL A 117 -13.97 14.62 -10.05
N ASN A 118 -13.34 15.80 -9.93
CA ASN A 118 -14.03 17.07 -9.68
C ASN A 118 -15.03 17.49 -10.77
N LEU A 119 -14.96 16.92 -11.99
CA LEU A 119 -15.97 17.15 -13.03
C LEU A 119 -17.32 16.48 -12.70
N PHE A 120 -17.33 15.48 -11.81
CA PHE A 120 -18.51 14.67 -11.49
C PHE A 120 -18.92 14.74 -10.02
N ASP A 121 -17.96 14.69 -9.09
CA ASP A 121 -18.18 14.80 -7.65
C ASP A 121 -16.96 15.46 -6.98
N PRO A 122 -17.12 16.59 -6.28
CA PRO A 122 -16.02 17.27 -5.62
C PRO A 122 -15.21 16.35 -4.71
N ALA A 123 -13.90 16.30 -4.97
CA ALA A 123 -12.93 15.56 -4.17
C ALA A 123 -12.97 16.05 -2.71
N LYS A 124 -12.93 15.10 -1.78
CA LYS A 124 -12.94 15.36 -0.34
C LYS A 124 -11.50 15.48 0.17
N ALA A 125 -11.28 16.47 1.01
CA ALA A 125 -10.00 16.63 1.72
C ALA A 125 -9.76 15.44 2.65
N ASN A 126 -8.48 15.11 2.86
CA ASN A 126 -8.11 14.06 3.80
C ASN A 126 -8.17 14.62 5.23
N PRO A 127 -8.89 13.99 6.18
CA PRO A 127 -8.95 14.46 7.56
C PRO A 127 -7.60 14.55 8.29
N ALA A 128 -6.56 13.88 7.79
CA ALA A 128 -5.21 13.94 8.35
C ALA A 128 -4.39 15.15 7.87
N GLU A 129 -4.92 15.94 6.95
CA GLU A 129 -4.27 17.15 6.43
C GLU A 129 -4.16 18.23 7.52
N VAL A 130 -2.99 18.86 7.61
CA VAL A 130 -2.65 19.90 8.60
C VAL A 130 -2.34 21.17 7.83
N SER A 131 -2.88 22.32 8.25
CA SER A 131 -2.57 23.62 7.64
C SER A 131 -1.40 24.31 8.34
N SER A 132 -0.54 25.01 7.60
CA SER A 132 0.51 25.87 8.16
C SER A 132 -0.03 27.03 9.02
N THR A 133 -1.29 27.41 8.83
CA THR A 133 -1.96 28.46 9.62
C THR A 133 -2.57 27.94 10.93
N GLN A 134 -2.62 26.62 11.12
CA GLN A 134 -3.13 26.00 12.34
C GLN A 134 -2.17 26.26 13.52
N ALA A 135 -2.73 26.42 14.72
CA ALA A 135 -1.93 26.48 15.94
C ALA A 135 -1.05 25.21 16.07
N HIS A 136 0.25 25.38 16.30
CA HIS A 136 1.23 24.28 16.31
C HIS A 136 1.31 23.49 14.99
N GLY A 137 0.92 24.07 13.85
CA GLY A 137 0.82 23.37 12.57
C GLY A 137 2.10 22.63 12.16
N LEU A 138 3.27 23.25 12.26
CA LEU A 138 4.55 22.60 11.93
C LEU A 138 4.84 21.38 12.83
N GLU A 139 4.59 21.52 14.13
CA GLU A 139 4.79 20.44 15.10
C GLU A 139 3.85 19.27 14.81
N LEU A 140 2.57 19.54 14.58
CA LEU A 140 1.56 18.54 14.21
C LEU A 140 1.90 17.85 12.89
N PHE A 141 2.33 18.60 11.87
CA PHE A 141 2.76 18.06 10.58
C PHE A 141 3.93 17.09 10.74
N LEU A 142 4.95 17.47 11.52
CA LEU A 142 6.13 16.62 11.77
C LEU A 142 5.75 15.36 12.58
N ILE A 143 4.93 15.51 13.62
CA ILE A 143 4.45 14.37 14.42
C ILE A 143 3.63 13.40 13.56
N ASN A 144 2.71 13.90 12.74
CA ASN A 144 1.91 13.08 11.82
C ASN A 144 2.81 12.36 10.81
N THR A 145 3.76 13.06 10.20
CA THR A 145 4.68 12.47 9.22
C THR A 145 5.51 11.34 9.82
N LEU A 146 6.09 11.55 11.01
CA LEU A 146 6.93 10.55 11.66
C LEU A 146 6.13 9.36 12.22
N SER A 147 4.96 9.62 12.82
CA SER A 147 4.11 8.57 13.38
C SER A 147 3.44 7.71 12.30
N ASN A 148 3.31 8.22 11.07
CA ASN A 148 2.76 7.50 9.93
C ASN A 148 3.71 6.47 9.31
N ILE A 149 5.01 6.50 9.57
CA ILE A 149 5.98 5.54 9.02
C ILE A 149 5.55 4.06 9.21
N PRO A 150 5.27 3.57 10.44
CA PRO A 150 4.82 2.20 10.65
C PRO A 150 3.43 1.93 10.05
N ASN A 151 2.56 2.93 10.05
CA ASN A 151 1.20 2.84 9.52
C ASN A 151 1.22 2.63 7.99
N LEU A 152 2.02 3.43 7.27
CA LEU A 152 2.21 3.36 5.82
C LEU A 152 2.94 2.06 5.42
N LEU A 153 3.93 1.62 6.21
CA LEU A 153 4.53 0.30 5.97
C LEU A 153 3.52 -0.83 6.19
N GLY A 154 2.56 -0.66 7.10
CA GLY A 154 1.41 -1.55 7.26
C GLY A 154 0.46 -1.52 6.06
N GLU A 155 0.23 -0.37 5.45
CA GLU A 155 -0.57 -0.24 4.23
C GLU A 155 0.06 -0.94 3.03
N GLU A 156 1.39 -1.03 2.97
CA GLU A 156 2.05 -1.88 1.98
C GLU A 156 1.57 -3.33 2.05
N PHE A 157 1.28 -3.87 3.24
CA PHE A 157 0.69 -5.21 3.35
C PHE A 157 -0.75 -5.25 2.84
N LEU A 158 -1.55 -4.20 3.07
CA LEU A 158 -2.91 -4.08 2.53
C LEU A 158 -2.96 -4.06 1.01
N ALA A 159 -1.89 -3.62 0.35
CA ALA A 159 -1.79 -3.71 -1.10
C ALA A 159 -1.14 -5.02 -1.58
N LEU A 160 0.00 -5.38 -0.97
CA LEU A 160 0.85 -6.46 -1.48
C LEU A 160 0.33 -7.86 -1.15
N LEU A 161 -0.33 -8.07 0.00
CA LEU A 161 -0.87 -9.40 0.31
C LEU A 161 -2.07 -9.75 -0.58
N PRO A 162 -3.05 -8.86 -0.83
CA PRO A 162 -4.07 -9.11 -1.85
C PRO A 162 -3.46 -9.32 -3.23
N PHE A 163 -2.46 -8.52 -3.62
CA PHE A 163 -1.75 -8.70 -4.89
C PHE A 163 -1.15 -10.12 -5.01
N LEU A 164 -0.42 -10.59 -4.00
CA LEU A 164 0.18 -11.93 -4.02
C LEU A 164 -0.87 -13.05 -3.98
N ALA A 165 -1.97 -12.86 -3.24
CA ALA A 165 -3.07 -13.82 -3.18
C ALA A 165 -3.77 -13.97 -4.54
N PHE A 166 -4.07 -12.86 -5.22
CA PHE A 166 -4.64 -12.91 -6.57
C PHE A 166 -3.64 -13.44 -7.59
N LEU A 167 -2.37 -13.06 -7.48
CA LEU A 167 -1.32 -13.58 -8.36
C LEU A 167 -1.20 -15.10 -8.21
N TYR A 168 -1.21 -15.62 -6.97
CA TYR A 168 -1.28 -17.04 -6.68
C TYR A 168 -2.52 -17.67 -7.32
N PHE A 169 -3.70 -17.09 -7.10
CA PHE A 169 -4.95 -17.65 -7.60
C PHE A 169 -4.96 -17.72 -9.13
N PHE A 170 -4.68 -16.62 -9.82
CA PHE A 170 -4.71 -16.60 -11.28
C PHE A 170 -3.62 -17.49 -11.89
N TYR A 171 -2.43 -17.52 -11.31
CA TYR A 171 -1.33 -18.32 -11.84
C TYR A 171 -1.47 -19.82 -11.52
N GLN A 172 -1.67 -20.19 -10.26
CA GLN A 172 -1.68 -21.60 -9.82
C GLN A 172 -3.04 -22.28 -9.92
N ARG A 173 -4.14 -21.54 -9.82
CA ARG A 173 -5.51 -22.11 -9.80
C ARG A 173 -6.24 -21.91 -11.11
N ALA A 174 -6.15 -20.72 -11.70
CA ALA A 174 -6.77 -20.43 -13.00
C ALA A 174 -5.84 -20.72 -14.19
N HIS A 175 -4.57 -21.06 -13.95
CA HIS A 175 -3.57 -21.38 -14.98
C HIS A 175 -3.40 -20.29 -16.04
N TRP A 176 -3.54 -19.03 -15.64
CA TRP A 176 -3.29 -17.89 -16.52
C TRP A 176 -1.80 -17.65 -16.72
N SER A 177 -1.45 -17.02 -17.84
CA SER A 177 -0.08 -16.59 -18.10
C SER A 177 0.39 -15.59 -17.04
N ARG A 178 1.69 -15.57 -16.74
CA ARG A 178 2.32 -14.67 -15.77
C ARG A 178 1.85 -13.22 -15.93
N ASN A 179 1.89 -12.69 -17.15
CA ASN A 179 1.55 -11.29 -17.43
C ASN A 179 0.08 -11.00 -17.15
N LYS A 180 -0.82 -11.91 -17.54
CA LYS A 180 -2.25 -11.75 -17.29
C LYS A 180 -2.54 -11.82 -15.79
N SER A 181 -1.89 -12.75 -15.08
CA SER A 181 -2.02 -12.88 -13.63
C SER A 181 -1.51 -11.66 -12.88
N ILE A 182 -0.35 -11.10 -13.24
CA ILE A 182 0.20 -9.87 -12.64
C ILE A 182 -0.72 -8.68 -12.90
N ALA A 183 -1.15 -8.47 -14.15
CA ALA A 183 -2.02 -7.35 -14.51
C ALA A 183 -3.34 -7.39 -13.72
N MET A 184 -3.95 -8.57 -13.64
CA MET A 184 -5.24 -8.71 -12.97
C MET A 184 -5.11 -8.67 -11.45
N ALA A 185 -4.04 -9.24 -10.90
CA ALA A 185 -3.73 -9.13 -9.48
C ALA A 185 -3.52 -7.67 -9.08
N LEU A 186 -2.73 -6.91 -9.85
CA LEU A 186 -2.47 -5.49 -9.62
C LEU A 186 -3.76 -4.68 -9.62
N LEU A 187 -4.60 -4.85 -10.65
CA LEU A 187 -5.85 -4.10 -10.75
C LEU A 187 -6.82 -4.41 -9.60
N LEU A 188 -7.02 -5.68 -9.23
CA LEU A 188 -7.94 -6.02 -8.13
C LEU A 188 -7.42 -5.59 -6.77
N SER A 189 -6.13 -5.80 -6.49
CA SER A 189 -5.54 -5.37 -5.21
C SER A 189 -5.60 -3.85 -5.06
N SER A 190 -5.35 -3.11 -6.14
CA SER A 190 -5.45 -1.65 -6.19
C SER A 190 -6.87 -1.15 -5.95
N ILE A 191 -7.88 -1.76 -6.59
CA ILE A 191 -9.28 -1.40 -6.35
C ILE A 191 -9.66 -1.66 -4.89
N ILE A 192 -9.31 -2.83 -4.34
CA ILE A 192 -9.59 -3.15 -2.94
C ILE A 192 -8.92 -2.13 -2.01
N PHE A 193 -7.65 -1.79 -2.26
CA PHE A 193 -6.94 -0.76 -1.49
C PHE A 193 -7.68 0.57 -1.51
N GLY A 194 -8.11 1.03 -2.69
CA GLY A 194 -8.95 2.23 -2.82
C GLY A 194 -10.24 2.13 -2.00
N LEU A 195 -10.98 1.02 -2.14
CA LEU A 195 -12.25 0.82 -1.42
C LEU A 195 -12.10 0.85 0.11
N LEU A 196 -10.96 0.43 0.67
CA LEU A 196 -10.68 0.55 2.11
C LEU A 196 -10.67 2.01 2.59
N HIS A 197 -10.52 2.99 1.68
CA HIS A 197 -10.50 4.42 1.98
C HIS A 197 -11.87 5.11 1.84
N LEU A 198 -12.94 4.38 1.53
CA LEU A 198 -14.29 4.95 1.41
C LEU A 198 -14.69 5.83 2.61
N PRO A 199 -14.50 5.42 3.88
CA PRO A 199 -14.85 6.26 5.02
C PRO A 199 -14.06 7.57 5.08
N THR A 200 -12.77 7.53 4.74
CA THR A 200 -11.87 8.70 4.75
C THR A 200 -12.33 9.78 3.78
N TYR A 201 -12.85 9.37 2.62
CA TYR A 201 -13.26 10.28 1.55
C TYR A 201 -14.78 10.42 1.43
N GLN A 202 -15.50 10.30 2.55
CA GLN A 202 -16.96 10.48 2.65
C GLN A 202 -17.75 9.69 1.60
N TRP A 203 -17.29 8.47 1.30
CA TRP A 203 -17.88 7.57 0.30
C TRP A 203 -17.87 8.12 -1.14
N ASN A 204 -16.95 9.04 -1.48
CA ASN A 204 -16.72 9.43 -2.88
C ASN A 204 -16.05 8.26 -3.64
N TRP A 205 -16.89 7.45 -4.29
CA TRP A 205 -16.49 6.26 -5.05
C TRP A 205 -15.50 6.58 -6.18
N LEU A 206 -15.68 7.73 -6.84
CA LEU A 206 -14.81 8.13 -7.95
C LEU A 206 -13.41 8.46 -7.43
N GLN A 207 -13.30 9.22 -6.34
CA GLN A 207 -12.03 9.55 -5.72
C GLN A 207 -11.28 8.29 -5.26
N VAL A 208 -11.96 7.37 -4.56
CA VAL A 208 -11.29 6.18 -4.04
C VAL A 208 -10.89 5.17 -5.11
N ILE A 209 -11.63 5.08 -6.22
CA ILE A 209 -11.26 4.19 -7.33
C ILE A 209 -10.17 4.83 -8.18
N PHE A 210 -10.38 6.06 -8.66
CA PHE A 210 -9.52 6.69 -9.65
C PHE A 210 -8.31 7.38 -9.05
N VAL A 211 -8.42 8.05 -7.91
CA VAL A 211 -7.27 8.73 -7.30
C VAL A 211 -6.50 7.72 -6.45
N ILE A 212 -7.18 7.10 -5.47
CA ILE A 212 -6.50 6.25 -4.49
C ILE A 212 -6.16 4.86 -5.07
N GLY A 213 -7.17 4.15 -5.58
CA GLY A 213 -6.99 2.78 -6.06
C GLY A 213 -6.05 2.68 -7.26
N LEU A 214 -6.33 3.44 -8.32
CA LEU A 214 -5.47 3.43 -9.50
C LEU A 214 -4.11 4.10 -9.24
N GLY A 215 -4.01 5.14 -8.40
CA GLY A 215 -2.72 5.67 -7.94
C GLY A 215 -1.88 4.58 -7.27
N ARG A 216 -2.52 3.76 -6.41
CA ARG A 216 -1.86 2.61 -5.78
C ARG A 216 -1.26 1.61 -6.77
N SER A 217 -1.83 1.49 -7.97
CA SER A 217 -1.27 0.61 -9.01
C SER A 217 0.09 1.10 -9.52
N ILE A 218 0.29 2.43 -9.56
CA ILE A 218 1.54 3.11 -9.95
C ILE A 218 2.61 2.86 -8.87
N GLU A 219 2.28 3.05 -7.60
CA GLU A 219 3.18 2.74 -6.48
C GLU A 219 3.56 1.26 -6.42
N THR A 220 2.59 0.36 -6.61
CA THR A 220 2.82 -1.10 -6.60
C THR A 220 3.73 -1.53 -7.77
N ALA A 221 3.85 -0.73 -8.83
CA ALA A 221 4.82 -0.98 -9.90
C ALA A 221 6.27 -0.95 -9.40
N ALA A 222 6.57 -0.16 -8.35
CA ALA A 222 7.88 -0.17 -7.69
C ALA A 222 8.18 -1.54 -7.06
N TYR A 223 7.20 -2.15 -6.41
CA TYR A 223 7.33 -3.52 -5.89
C TYR A 223 7.48 -4.53 -7.04
N ILE A 224 6.67 -4.44 -8.10
CA ILE A 224 6.76 -5.34 -9.26
C ILE A 224 8.15 -5.29 -9.90
N ARG A 225 8.75 -4.10 -10.00
CA ARG A 225 10.08 -3.89 -10.58
C ARG A 225 11.22 -4.46 -9.71
N THR A 226 11.10 -4.34 -8.40
CA THR A 226 12.23 -4.53 -7.47
C THR A 226 12.12 -5.77 -6.59
N LYS A 227 10.92 -6.34 -6.48
CA LYS A 227 10.54 -7.42 -5.55
C LYS A 227 10.81 -7.07 -4.09
N SER A 228 10.70 -5.78 -3.75
CA SER A 228 11.05 -5.22 -2.46
C SER A 228 9.94 -4.32 -1.95
N ILE A 229 9.41 -4.62 -0.76
CA ILE A 229 8.45 -3.74 -0.07
C ILE A 229 9.07 -2.39 0.25
N TRP A 230 10.39 -2.31 0.46
CA TRP A 230 11.06 -1.04 0.72
C TRP A 230 10.99 -0.09 -0.47
N ALA A 231 10.91 -0.62 -1.70
CA ALA A 231 10.82 0.22 -2.90
C ALA A 231 9.44 0.85 -3.05
N SER A 232 8.37 0.06 -2.87
CA SER A 232 7.00 0.60 -2.90
C SER A 232 6.73 1.48 -1.69
N PHE A 233 7.17 1.08 -0.49
CA PHE A 233 7.11 1.92 0.71
C PHE A 233 7.81 3.27 0.51
N LEU A 234 9.01 3.30 -0.09
CA LEU A 234 9.72 4.54 -0.35
C LEU A 234 8.92 5.47 -1.28
N VAL A 235 8.37 4.93 -2.38
CA VAL A 235 7.55 5.73 -3.31
C VAL A 235 6.30 6.24 -2.62
N HIS A 236 5.56 5.37 -1.93
CA HIS A 236 4.33 5.70 -1.23
C HIS A 236 4.56 6.74 -0.11
N PHE A 237 5.56 6.52 0.76
CA PHE A 237 5.90 7.46 1.82
C PHE A 237 6.32 8.84 1.27
N MET A 238 7.08 8.87 0.17
CA MET A 238 7.47 10.12 -0.47
C MET A 238 6.29 10.82 -1.15
N PHE A 239 5.41 10.07 -1.81
CA PHE A 239 4.20 10.61 -2.41
C PHE A 239 3.32 11.28 -1.35
N ASP A 240 2.96 10.56 -0.30
CA ASP A 240 2.14 11.07 0.79
C ASP A 240 2.78 12.29 1.47
N THR A 241 4.06 12.20 1.83
CA THR A 241 4.76 13.31 2.51
C THR A 241 4.74 14.57 1.64
N LEU A 242 5.01 14.44 0.34
CA LEU A 242 5.02 15.58 -0.57
C LEU A 242 3.61 16.11 -0.85
N ALA A 243 2.60 15.23 -0.96
CA ALA A 243 1.21 15.63 -1.14
C ALA A 243 0.68 16.40 0.09
N PHE A 244 0.92 15.87 1.29
CA PHE A 244 0.57 16.57 2.54
C PHE A 244 1.39 17.85 2.74
N LEU A 245 2.65 17.91 2.27
CA LEU A 245 3.43 19.15 2.31
C LEU A 245 2.83 20.22 1.40
N VAL A 246 2.33 19.86 0.20
CA VAL A 246 1.63 20.80 -0.68
C VAL A 246 0.37 21.33 0.02
N GLY A 247 -0.43 20.45 0.61
CA GLY A 247 -1.62 20.85 1.39
C GLY A 247 -1.30 21.73 2.60
N PHE A 248 -0.21 21.43 3.29
CA PHE A 248 0.27 22.21 4.43
C PHE A 248 0.66 23.65 4.04
N LEU A 249 1.25 23.83 2.86
CA LEU A 249 1.73 25.13 2.36
C LEU A 249 0.68 25.95 1.61
N ALA A 250 -0.44 25.34 1.20
CA ALA A 250 -1.53 25.99 0.46
C ALA A 250 -2.47 26.79 1.38
#